data_AF-A0A089QFW8-F1
#
_entry.id   AF-A0A089QFW8-F1
#
_cell.length_a   1.000
_cell.length_b   1.000
_cell.length_c   1.000
_cell.angle_alpha   90.00
_cell.angle_beta   90.00
_cell.angle_gamma   90.00
#
_symmetry.space_group_name_H-M   'P 1'
#
loop_
_entity.id
_entity.type
_entity.pdbx_description
1 polymer ?
#
loop_
_entity_poly.entity_id
_entity_poly.type
_entity_poly.pdbx_seq_one_letter_code
_entity_poly.pdbx_strand_id
1 'polypeptide(L)'
;MNKLKTKELQETLTNLFKLGVEKTNNNLTIVFGQTQTLLLVRKLDEFYETNNNGFIEFAAVLDANNQEEGLVLLRDAVGFKNEISKIESEDVEFKLTNNQLVVNNGTYVTKYSSLDMRSRKTMNSQTMVAIDLDGKELQQAYKQALKHVSLDKRSVGIHHELKQGQLNIGVTDCTLSLETISSNRDELEFLVTYDMAKTLSEVKADSVKICVEENDNNWYIRFILDGRYLLESTVKKVKRAEE
;
A
#
# COMPACT_ATOMS: atom_id res chain seq x y z
N MET A 1 -7.76 6.68 26.07
CA MET A 1 -8.10 5.31 25.59
C MET A 1 -8.71 5.38 24.20
N ASN A 2 -8.12 4.69 23.23
CA ASN A 2 -8.51 4.74 21.83
C ASN A 2 -9.52 3.61 21.51
N LYS A 3 -10.57 3.87 20.73
CA LYS A 3 -11.61 2.88 20.41
C LYS A 3 -11.86 2.72 18.91
N LEU A 4 -12.10 1.49 18.46
CA LEU A 4 -12.37 1.14 17.07
C LEU A 4 -13.40 0.02 16.98
N LYS A 5 -14.21 -0.01 15.91
CA LYS A 5 -15.16 -1.10 15.66
C LYS A 5 -14.43 -2.41 15.38
N THR A 6 -14.75 -3.45 16.14
CA THR A 6 -14.07 -4.75 16.06
C THR A 6 -14.15 -5.38 14.67
N LYS A 7 -15.33 -5.37 14.05
CA LYS A 7 -15.54 -5.95 12.72
C LYS A 7 -14.67 -5.25 11.66
N GLU A 8 -14.60 -3.93 11.70
CA GLU A 8 -13.82 -3.14 10.75
C GLU A 8 -12.31 -3.43 10.88
N LEU A 9 -11.82 -3.54 12.12
CA LEU A 9 -10.43 -3.95 12.38
C LEU A 9 -10.15 -5.37 11.87
N GLN A 10 -11.04 -6.32 12.15
CA GLN A 10 -10.90 -7.72 11.74
C GLN A 10 -10.89 -7.87 10.22
N GLU A 11 -11.80 -7.21 9.52
CA GLU A 11 -11.84 -7.19 8.05
C GLU A 11 -10.58 -6.55 7.48
N THR A 12 -10.14 -5.43 8.05
CA THR A 12 -8.95 -4.72 7.61
C THR A 12 -7.68 -5.53 7.82
N LEU A 13 -7.47 -6.14 8.99
CA LEU A 13 -6.35 -7.04 9.23
C LEU A 13 -6.44 -8.28 8.32
N THR A 14 -7.64 -8.79 8.06
CA THR A 14 -7.79 -9.91 7.12
C THR A 14 -7.33 -9.51 5.71
N ASN A 15 -7.73 -8.33 5.24
CA ASN A 15 -7.35 -7.81 3.93
C ASN A 15 -5.83 -7.51 3.88
N LEU A 16 -5.27 -6.79 4.86
CA LEU A 16 -3.84 -6.50 4.94
C LEU A 16 -2.96 -7.76 4.93
N PHE A 17 -3.44 -8.86 5.51
CA PHE A 17 -2.68 -10.11 5.55
C PHE A 17 -2.93 -11.03 4.35
N LYS A 18 -4.07 -10.92 3.66
CA LYS A 18 -4.25 -11.57 2.34
C LYS A 18 -3.24 -11.03 1.33
N LEU A 19 -2.87 -9.76 1.47
CA LEU A 19 -1.91 -9.09 0.63
C LEU A 19 -0.49 -9.42 1.09
N GLY A 20 0.17 -10.39 0.44
CA GLY A 20 1.56 -10.77 0.75
C GLY A 20 1.72 -11.89 1.79
N VAL A 21 0.91 -12.95 1.70
CA VAL A 21 0.93 -14.14 2.57
C VAL A 21 2.28 -14.89 2.53
N GLU A 22 3.09 -14.70 1.48
CA GLU A 22 4.32 -15.48 1.26
C GLU A 22 5.62 -14.81 1.76
N LYS A 23 5.58 -13.56 2.29
CA LYS A 23 6.80 -12.80 2.61
C LYS A 23 7.12 -12.73 4.11
N THR A 24 8.42 -12.70 4.41
CA THR A 24 9.02 -13.00 5.72
C THR A 24 8.85 -11.92 6.79
N ASN A 25 8.36 -10.74 6.42
CA ASN A 25 8.19 -9.62 7.36
C ASN A 25 6.85 -9.70 8.12
N ASN A 26 6.90 -10.16 9.38
CA ASN A 26 5.77 -10.28 10.31
C ASN A 26 5.59 -9.02 11.19
N ASN A 27 5.91 -7.84 10.65
CA ASN A 27 5.83 -6.58 11.38
C ASN A 27 4.56 -5.81 11.01
N LEU A 28 3.94 -5.16 12.00
CA LEU A 28 2.81 -4.24 11.83
C LEU A 28 3.06 -2.98 12.64
N THR A 29 3.06 -1.84 11.98
CA THR A 29 3.09 -0.54 12.65
C THR A 29 1.67 -0.02 12.80
N ILE A 30 1.30 0.43 14.00
CA ILE A 30 0.02 1.06 14.31
C ILE A 30 0.31 2.51 14.70
N VAL A 31 -0.35 3.45 14.03
CA VAL A 31 -0.28 4.87 14.36
C VAL A 31 -1.64 5.34 14.86
N PHE A 32 -1.66 5.93 16.05
CA PHE A 32 -2.80 6.66 16.59
C PHE A 32 -2.59 8.14 16.30
N GLY A 33 -3.35 8.68 15.34
CA GLY A 33 -3.26 10.09 14.94
C GLY A 33 -4.20 11.00 15.74
N GLN A 34 -3.89 12.31 15.73
CA GLN A 34 -4.72 13.39 16.30
C GLN A 34 -6.13 13.47 15.70
N THR A 35 -6.30 13.01 14.46
CA THR A 35 -7.49 13.24 13.65
C THR A 35 -8.49 12.09 13.67
N GLN A 36 -8.60 11.34 14.78
CA GLN A 36 -9.50 10.19 14.90
C GLN A 36 -9.21 9.05 13.92
N THR A 37 -7.93 8.82 13.60
CA THR A 37 -7.53 7.86 12.57
C THR A 37 -6.47 6.89 13.07
N LEU A 38 -6.67 5.60 12.80
CA LEU A 38 -5.71 4.53 13.05
C LEU A 38 -5.10 4.05 11.72
N LEU A 39 -3.79 4.18 11.60
CA LEU A 39 -3.05 3.74 10.42
C LEU A 39 -2.32 2.43 10.74
N LEU A 40 -2.67 1.37 10.02
CA LEU A 40 -2.02 0.06 10.08
C LEU A 40 -1.08 -0.08 8.91
N VAL A 41 0.22 -0.28 9.15
CA VAL A 41 1.24 -0.34 8.10
C VAL A 41 1.99 -1.68 8.14
N ARG A 42 1.98 -2.39 7.02
CA ARG A 42 2.76 -3.62 6.82
C ARG A 42 3.70 -3.42 5.63
N LYS A 43 5.00 -3.36 5.90
CA LYS A 43 6.06 -3.31 4.88
C LYS A 43 6.41 -4.73 4.44
N LEU A 44 6.24 -5.04 3.17
CA LEU A 44 6.80 -6.25 2.55
C LEU A 44 8.31 -6.07 2.31
N ASP A 45 9.01 -7.21 2.17
CA ASP A 45 10.45 -7.26 1.91
C ASP A 45 10.84 -6.34 0.75
N GLU A 46 11.94 -5.61 0.92
CA GLU A 46 12.57 -4.85 -0.14
C GLU A 46 12.95 -5.81 -1.25
N PHE A 47 12.49 -5.54 -2.47
CA PHE A 47 12.90 -6.29 -3.64
C PHE A 47 14.01 -5.52 -4.35
N TYR A 48 15.04 -6.27 -4.73
CA TYR A 48 16.22 -5.80 -5.45
C TYR A 48 16.19 -6.44 -6.84
N GLU A 49 15.58 -5.77 -7.80
CA GLU A 49 15.65 -6.15 -9.21
C GLU A 49 16.80 -5.40 -9.88
N THR A 50 17.34 -5.94 -10.97
CA THR A 50 18.60 -5.51 -11.62
C THR A 50 18.67 -4.00 -11.93
N ASN A 51 17.52 -3.32 -12.03
CA ASN A 51 17.42 -1.86 -12.20
C ASN A 51 16.34 -1.21 -11.30
N ASN A 52 15.76 -1.94 -10.35
CA ASN A 52 14.61 -1.48 -9.59
C ASN A 52 14.68 -1.93 -8.13
N ASN A 53 14.80 -0.98 -7.21
CA ASN A 53 14.76 -1.24 -5.78
C ASN A 53 13.50 -0.60 -5.23
N GLY A 54 12.62 -1.40 -4.64
CA GLY A 54 11.39 -0.91 -4.06
C GLY A 54 10.95 -1.75 -2.87
N PHE A 55 9.95 -1.25 -2.16
CA PHE A 55 9.20 -2.01 -1.17
C PHE A 55 7.72 -1.90 -1.54
N ILE A 56 6.91 -2.86 -1.10
CA ILE A 56 5.45 -2.74 -1.12
C ILE A 56 5.03 -2.51 0.31
N GLU A 57 4.34 -1.43 0.57
CA GLU A 57 3.78 -1.15 1.88
C GLU A 57 2.27 -1.11 1.79
N PHE A 58 1.58 -1.95 2.57
CA PHE A 58 0.15 -1.85 2.73
C PHE A 58 -0.16 -0.98 3.93
N ALA A 59 -0.92 0.08 3.69
CA ALA A 59 -1.48 0.88 4.77
C ALA A 59 -3.00 0.76 4.76
N ALA A 60 -3.63 0.72 5.93
CA ALA A 60 -5.07 0.90 6.06
C ALA A 60 -5.37 2.04 7.02
N VAL A 61 -6.32 2.89 6.65
CA VAL A 61 -6.76 4.06 7.41
C VAL A 61 -8.14 3.76 7.98
N LEU A 62 -8.25 3.74 9.31
CA LEU A 62 -9.48 3.38 10.03
C LEU A 62 -9.97 4.54 10.89
N ASP A 63 -11.28 4.73 10.95
CA ASP A 63 -11.89 5.72 11.82
C ASP A 63 -11.89 5.22 13.27
N ALA A 64 -11.16 5.91 14.14
CA ALA A 64 -10.98 5.52 15.54
C ALA A 64 -11.19 6.72 16.46
N ASN A 65 -11.93 6.54 17.56
CA ASN A 65 -12.03 7.59 18.56
C ASN A 65 -10.76 7.59 19.43
N ASN A 66 -9.74 8.31 18.96
CA ASN A 66 -8.46 8.42 19.63
C ASN A 66 -8.50 9.53 20.69
N GLN A 67 -8.04 9.20 21.89
CA GLN A 67 -7.77 10.15 22.97
C GLN A 67 -6.27 10.38 23.21
N GLU A 68 -5.42 9.49 22.69
CA GLU A 68 -3.97 9.52 22.87
C GLU A 68 -3.27 9.23 21.53
N GLU A 69 -2.28 10.04 21.19
CA GLU A 69 -1.38 9.80 20.06
C GLU A 69 -0.30 8.77 20.39
N GLY A 70 0.14 8.04 19.38
CA GLY A 70 1.26 7.14 19.55
C GLY A 70 1.60 6.32 18.32
N LEU A 71 2.79 5.72 18.36
CA LEU A 71 3.25 4.75 17.38
C LEU A 71 3.60 3.46 18.11
N VAL A 72 3.13 2.35 17.57
CA VAL A 72 3.44 1.00 18.04
C VAL A 72 3.99 0.18 16.88
N LEU A 73 5.15 -0.46 17.08
CA LEU A 73 5.63 -1.53 16.20
C LEU A 73 5.38 -2.88 16.87
N LEU A 74 4.50 -3.67 16.26
CA LEU A 74 4.23 -5.06 16.62
C LEU A 74 5.10 -5.98 15.76
N ARG A 75 5.94 -6.79 16.41
CA ARG A 75 6.83 -7.76 15.74
C ARG A 75 6.19 -9.13 15.46
N ASP A 76 5.04 -9.37 16.08
CA ASP A 76 4.20 -10.55 15.82
C ASP A 76 2.83 -10.10 15.33
N ALA A 77 2.82 -9.62 14.08
CA ALA A 77 1.61 -9.11 13.45
C ALA A 77 0.58 -10.24 13.22
N VAL A 78 1.01 -11.45 12.86
CA VAL A 78 0.15 -12.63 12.70
C VAL A 78 -0.50 -13.01 14.03
N GLY A 79 0.28 -13.09 15.12
CA GLY A 79 -0.26 -13.37 16.45
C GLY A 79 -1.27 -12.31 16.87
N PHE A 80 -0.94 -11.04 16.68
CA PHE A 80 -1.88 -9.93 16.93
C PHE A 80 -3.17 -10.07 16.13
N LYS A 81 -3.11 -10.33 14.81
CA LYS A 81 -4.30 -10.56 13.98
C LYS A 81 -5.16 -11.71 14.52
N ASN A 82 -4.52 -12.82 14.88
CA ASN A 82 -5.23 -14.00 15.39
C ASN A 82 -5.96 -13.69 16.71
N GLU A 83 -5.35 -12.93 17.60
CA GLU A 83 -6.00 -12.52 18.84
C GLU A 83 -7.15 -11.53 18.60
N ILE A 84 -6.98 -10.53 17.74
CA ILE A 84 -8.06 -9.61 17.35
C ILE A 84 -9.24 -10.37 16.73
N SER A 85 -8.98 -11.44 15.97
CA SER A 85 -10.03 -12.25 15.34
C SER A 85 -10.92 -13.00 16.33
N LYS A 86 -10.49 -13.15 17.59
CA LYS A 86 -11.24 -13.82 18.66
C LYS A 86 -12.09 -12.85 19.48
N ILE A 87 -11.93 -11.53 19.27
CA ILE A 87 -12.67 -10.53 20.03
C ILE A 87 -14.13 -10.51 19.54
N GLU A 88 -15.06 -10.71 20.47
CA GLU A 88 -16.51 -10.70 20.20
C GLU A 88 -17.20 -9.38 20.57
N SER A 89 -16.52 -8.52 21.35
CA SER A 89 -17.06 -7.21 21.72
C SER A 89 -17.27 -6.32 20.50
N GLU A 90 -18.25 -5.41 20.57
CA GLU A 90 -18.53 -4.48 19.46
C GLU A 90 -17.34 -3.56 19.15
N ASP A 91 -16.66 -3.11 20.20
CA ASP A 91 -15.49 -2.24 20.12
C ASP A 91 -14.23 -2.93 20.64
N VAL A 92 -13.09 -2.57 20.05
CA VAL A 92 -11.74 -2.84 20.55
C VAL A 92 -11.18 -1.57 21.18
N GLU A 93 -10.68 -1.70 22.40
CA GLU A 93 -10.06 -0.61 23.15
C GLU A 93 -8.54 -0.79 23.16
N PHE A 94 -7.83 0.26 22.77
CA PHE A 94 -6.37 0.33 22.81
C PHE A 94 -5.92 1.28 23.90
N LYS A 95 -4.95 0.84 24.69
CA LYS A 95 -4.27 1.66 25.69
C LYS A 95 -2.76 1.53 25.53
N LEU A 96 -2.07 2.66 25.52
CA LEU A 96 -0.61 2.72 25.52
C LEU A 96 -0.14 2.89 26.96
N THR A 97 0.61 1.92 27.50
CA THR A 97 1.11 1.99 28.89
C THR A 97 2.52 1.47 28.99
N ASN A 98 3.46 2.25 29.54
CA ASN A 98 4.82 1.80 29.90
C ASN A 98 5.51 0.97 28.79
N ASN A 99 5.43 1.47 27.56
CA ASN A 99 5.92 0.80 26.38
C ASN A 99 5.21 -0.51 25.96
N GLN A 100 3.93 -0.66 26.30
CA GLN A 100 3.08 -1.79 25.92
C GLN A 100 1.80 -1.28 25.26
N LEU A 101 1.30 -2.08 24.32
CA LEU A 101 -0.04 -1.92 23.74
C LEU A 101 -0.95 -2.90 24.46
N VAL A 102 -1.92 -2.39 25.21
CA VAL A 102 -2.96 -3.18 25.84
C VAL A 102 -4.21 -3.13 24.98
N VAL A 103 -4.79 -4.29 24.71
CA VAL A 103 -6.00 -4.46 23.90
C VAL A 103 -7.03 -5.26 24.69
N ASN A 104 -8.16 -4.67 25.06
CA ASN A 104 -9.24 -5.32 25.83
C ASN A 104 -8.73 -6.22 26.99
N ASN A 105 -7.75 -5.71 27.77
CA ASN A 105 -7.03 -6.40 28.87
C ASN A 105 -5.99 -7.48 28.48
N GLY A 106 -5.80 -7.78 27.20
CA GLY A 106 -4.63 -8.51 26.69
C GLY A 106 -3.42 -7.57 26.53
N THR A 107 -2.21 -8.04 26.85
CA THR A 107 -0.99 -7.20 26.84
C THR A 107 -0.03 -7.64 25.73
N TYR A 108 0.36 -6.70 24.86
CA TYR A 108 1.38 -6.88 23.83
C TYR A 108 2.61 -6.03 24.14
N VAL A 109 3.79 -6.65 24.07
CA VAL A 109 5.07 -5.96 24.28
C VAL A 109 5.42 -5.22 23.00
N THR A 110 5.63 -3.90 23.10
CA THR A 110 6.05 -3.08 21.96
C THR A 110 7.55 -2.81 22.02
N LYS A 111 8.18 -2.60 20.88
CA LYS A 111 9.48 -1.92 20.80
C LYS A 111 9.28 -0.63 20.03
N TYR A 112 9.49 0.51 20.68
CA TYR A 112 9.43 1.81 20.03
C TYR A 112 10.61 1.96 19.09
N SER A 113 10.34 2.43 17.87
CA SER A 113 11.31 3.09 17.03
C SER A 113 10.65 4.36 16.52
N SER A 114 10.95 5.50 17.15
CA SER A 114 10.44 6.82 16.74
C SER A 114 11.00 7.31 15.40
N LEU A 115 11.97 6.59 14.84
CA LEU A 115 12.65 6.92 13.59
C LEU A 115 11.84 6.56 12.34
N ASP A 116 10.97 5.54 12.40
CA ASP A 116 10.35 4.96 11.20
C ASP A 116 9.14 5.76 10.66
N MET A 117 8.46 6.56 11.49
CA MET A 117 7.34 7.41 11.03
C MET A 117 7.79 8.75 10.46
N ARG A 118 8.87 9.33 11.01
CA ARG A 118 9.39 10.64 10.56
C ARG A 118 10.11 10.55 9.21
N SER A 119 10.43 9.33 8.75
CA SER A 119 11.06 9.08 7.45
C SER A 119 10.05 8.85 6.31
N ARG A 120 8.75 8.71 6.61
CA ARG A 120 7.72 8.51 5.58
C ARG A 120 7.59 9.81 4.77
N LYS A 121 8.16 9.84 3.58
CA LYS A 121 8.09 11.00 2.70
C LYS A 121 6.63 11.29 2.36
N THR A 122 6.16 12.46 2.77
CA THR A 122 4.93 13.03 2.23
C THR A 122 5.20 13.37 0.77
N MET A 123 4.33 12.88 -0.13
CA MET A 123 4.44 13.25 -1.54
C MET A 123 4.17 14.75 -1.68
N ASN A 124 4.92 15.42 -2.54
CA ASN A 124 4.67 16.81 -2.83
C ASN A 124 3.41 16.94 -3.72
N SER A 125 2.33 17.46 -3.14
CA SER A 125 1.04 17.60 -3.82
C SER A 125 1.09 18.49 -5.05
N GLN A 126 2.10 19.36 -5.19
CA GLN A 126 2.25 20.25 -6.34
C GLN A 126 2.83 19.57 -7.58
N THR A 127 3.62 18.50 -7.41
CA THR A 127 4.31 17.78 -8.50
C THR A 127 3.71 16.41 -8.78
N MET A 128 2.69 16.02 -8.01
CA MET A 128 2.03 14.72 -8.09
C MET A 128 0.99 14.68 -9.23
N VAL A 129 1.10 13.68 -10.09
CA VAL A 129 0.05 13.28 -11.02
C VAL A 129 -0.92 12.36 -10.30
N ALA A 130 -2.22 12.61 -10.44
CA ALA A 130 -3.30 11.80 -9.91
C ALA A 130 -4.13 11.25 -11.07
N ILE A 131 -4.46 9.96 -11.02
CA ILE A 131 -5.27 9.25 -12.01
C ILE A 131 -6.32 8.44 -11.26
N ASP A 132 -7.60 8.72 -11.48
CA ASP A 132 -8.71 7.96 -10.91
C ASP A 132 -9.23 6.93 -11.91
N LEU A 133 -9.45 5.69 -11.45
CA LEU A 133 -9.80 4.52 -12.25
C LEU A 133 -10.85 3.65 -11.55
N ASP A 134 -11.59 2.86 -12.33
CA ASP A 134 -12.37 1.74 -11.83
C ASP A 134 -11.44 0.61 -11.36
N GLY A 135 -11.65 0.13 -10.12
CA GLY A 135 -10.77 -0.86 -9.52
C GLY A 135 -10.90 -2.26 -10.14
N LYS A 136 -12.07 -2.62 -10.68
CA LYS A 136 -12.28 -3.92 -11.34
C LYS A 136 -11.60 -3.94 -12.70
N GLU A 137 -11.68 -2.86 -13.47
CA GLU A 137 -10.97 -2.72 -14.73
C GLU A 137 -9.46 -2.77 -14.54
N LEU A 138 -8.94 -2.01 -13.56
CA LEU A 138 -7.51 -2.04 -13.23
C LEU A 138 -7.04 -3.45 -12.84
N GLN A 139 -7.80 -4.14 -11.97
CA GLN A 139 -7.48 -5.51 -11.58
C GLN A 139 -7.44 -6.45 -12.78
N GLN A 140 -8.42 -6.36 -13.68
CA GLN A 140 -8.48 -7.19 -14.88
C GLN A 140 -7.31 -6.89 -15.82
N ALA A 141 -6.95 -5.63 -16.01
CA ALA A 141 -5.80 -5.24 -16.82
C ALA A 141 -4.50 -5.86 -16.30
N TYR A 142 -4.25 -5.80 -14.99
CA TYR A 142 -3.09 -6.49 -14.42
C TYR A 142 -3.14 -8.00 -14.58
N LYS A 143 -4.31 -8.64 -14.36
CA LYS A 143 -4.47 -10.10 -14.57
C LYS A 143 -4.13 -10.51 -16.00
N GLN A 144 -4.48 -9.69 -16.99
CA GLN A 144 -4.18 -9.98 -18.39
C GLN A 144 -2.71 -9.69 -18.69
N ALA A 145 -2.18 -8.53 -18.31
CA ALA A 145 -0.78 -8.16 -18.54
C ALA A 145 0.20 -9.19 -17.95
N LEU A 146 -0.09 -9.72 -16.75
CA LEU A 146 0.75 -10.72 -16.09
C LEU A 146 0.85 -12.06 -16.85
N LYS A 147 -0.14 -12.43 -17.68
CA LYS A 147 -0.06 -13.65 -18.52
C LYS A 147 1.02 -13.55 -19.57
N HIS A 148 1.45 -12.34 -19.92
CA HIS A 148 2.41 -12.06 -20.97
C HIS A 148 3.81 -11.71 -20.42
N VAL A 149 3.98 -11.67 -19.09
CA VAL A 149 5.30 -11.51 -18.48
C VAL A 149 6.03 -12.84 -18.51
N SER A 150 7.11 -12.93 -19.32
CA SER A 150 8.03 -14.08 -19.24
C SER A 150 8.71 -14.11 -17.86
N LEU A 151 8.78 -15.29 -17.25
CA LEU A 151 9.39 -15.52 -15.94
C LEU A 151 10.86 -15.04 -15.90
N ASP A 152 11.56 -15.13 -17.03
CA ASP A 152 12.97 -14.71 -17.18
C ASP A 152 13.14 -13.19 -17.40
N LYS A 153 12.04 -12.46 -17.57
CA LYS A 153 12.01 -10.99 -17.80
C LYS A 153 11.24 -10.21 -16.73
N ARG A 154 11.03 -10.80 -15.55
CA ARG A 154 10.33 -10.14 -14.42
C ARG A 154 10.95 -8.78 -14.05
N SER A 155 12.25 -8.60 -14.28
CA SER A 155 13.00 -7.36 -14.06
C SER A 155 12.57 -6.17 -14.94
N VAL A 156 11.71 -6.39 -15.94
CA VAL A 156 11.23 -5.34 -16.86
C VAL A 156 9.94 -4.68 -16.34
N GLY A 157 9.26 -5.26 -15.35
CA GLY A 157 8.01 -4.70 -14.80
C GLY A 157 6.85 -4.61 -15.80
N ILE A 158 5.81 -3.85 -15.43
CA ILE A 158 4.62 -3.54 -16.24
C ILE A 158 4.65 -2.05 -16.59
N HIS A 159 4.60 -1.74 -17.89
CA HIS A 159 4.60 -0.39 -18.41
C HIS A 159 3.21 0.24 -18.32
N HIS A 160 3.20 1.52 -17.97
CA HIS A 160 2.00 2.35 -17.89
C HIS A 160 2.22 3.61 -18.73
N GLU A 161 1.32 3.87 -19.66
CA GLU A 161 1.34 5.06 -20.50
C GLU A 161 -0.04 5.73 -20.45
N LEU A 162 -0.12 6.90 -19.83
CA LEU A 162 -1.26 7.79 -19.86
C LEU A 162 -1.17 8.66 -21.12
N LYS A 163 -2.22 8.67 -21.94
CA LYS A 163 -2.40 9.57 -23.09
C LYS A 163 -3.85 10.01 -23.16
N GLN A 164 -4.10 11.32 -23.06
CA GLN A 164 -5.40 11.95 -23.30
C GLN A 164 -6.56 11.26 -22.56
N GLY A 165 -6.37 10.99 -21.27
CA GLY A 165 -7.38 10.35 -20.43
C GLY A 165 -7.54 8.83 -20.63
N GLN A 166 -6.65 8.18 -21.37
CA GLN A 166 -6.55 6.72 -21.43
C GLN A 166 -5.24 6.24 -20.80
N LEU A 167 -5.34 5.27 -19.89
CA LEU A 167 -4.18 4.61 -19.30
C LEU A 167 -3.95 3.26 -19.97
N ASN A 168 -2.88 3.15 -20.73
CA ASN A 168 -2.42 1.90 -21.32
C ASN A 168 -1.53 1.15 -20.32
N ILE A 169 -1.87 -0.09 -20.01
CA ILE A 169 -1.16 -0.95 -19.07
C ILE A 169 -0.74 -2.22 -19.78
N GLY A 170 0.55 -2.57 -19.75
CA GLY A 170 0.98 -3.79 -20.42
C GLY A 170 2.49 -4.04 -20.45
N VAL A 171 2.84 -5.06 -21.23
CA VAL A 171 4.21 -5.37 -21.66
C VAL A 171 4.32 -5.09 -23.16
N THR A 172 5.54 -4.97 -23.69
CA THR A 172 5.83 -4.50 -25.07
C THR A 172 4.92 -5.07 -26.17
N ASP A 173 4.45 -6.32 -26.05
CA ASP A 173 3.64 -7.00 -27.06
C ASP A 173 2.16 -7.21 -26.65
N CYS A 174 1.75 -6.71 -25.48
CA CYS A 174 0.38 -6.81 -24.99
C CYS A 174 0.04 -5.65 -24.04
N THR A 175 -0.76 -4.72 -24.55
CA THR A 175 -1.28 -3.56 -23.81
C THR A 175 -2.81 -3.61 -23.73
N LEU A 176 -3.34 -3.28 -22.55
CA LEU A 176 -4.75 -3.01 -22.34
C LEU A 176 -4.95 -1.52 -22.07
N SER A 177 -5.96 -0.93 -22.70
CA SER A 177 -6.32 0.47 -22.53
C SER A 177 -7.48 0.58 -21.55
N LEU A 178 -7.34 1.43 -20.55
CA LEU A 178 -8.38 1.76 -19.59
C LEU A 178 -8.76 3.22 -19.74
N GLU A 179 -10.06 3.51 -19.65
CA GLU A 179 -10.52 4.89 -19.56
C GLU A 179 -10.25 5.43 -18.16
N THR A 180 -9.67 6.63 -18.07
CA THR A 180 -9.54 7.32 -16.79
C THR A 180 -10.85 7.99 -16.42
N ILE A 181 -11.24 7.90 -15.15
CA ILE A 181 -12.36 8.67 -14.60
C ILE A 181 -11.95 10.14 -14.53
N SER A 182 -10.73 10.38 -14.07
CA SER A 182 -10.13 11.71 -14.04
C SER A 182 -8.60 11.62 -14.06
N SER A 183 -7.94 12.64 -14.61
CA SER A 183 -6.52 12.87 -14.39
C SER A 183 -6.22 14.36 -14.36
N ASN A 184 -5.21 14.76 -13.59
CA ASN A 184 -4.69 16.13 -13.60
C ASN A 184 -3.55 16.35 -14.62
N ARG A 185 -3.27 15.37 -15.49
CA ARG A 185 -2.26 15.45 -16.54
C ARG A 185 -2.70 14.66 -17.77
N ASP A 186 -2.31 15.13 -18.96
CA ASP A 186 -2.70 14.48 -20.21
C ASP A 186 -1.75 13.34 -20.62
N GLU A 187 -0.48 13.42 -20.21
CA GLU A 187 0.56 12.47 -20.60
C GLU A 187 1.48 12.09 -19.42
N LEU A 188 1.71 10.80 -19.23
CA LEU A 188 2.64 10.27 -18.23
C LEU A 188 3.10 8.87 -18.63
N GLU A 189 4.38 8.56 -18.47
CA GLU A 189 4.91 7.21 -18.61
C GLU A 189 5.58 6.77 -17.30
N PHE A 190 5.22 5.59 -16.79
CA PHE A 190 5.82 5.03 -15.58
C PHE A 190 5.82 3.50 -15.60
N LEU A 191 6.52 2.90 -14.64
CA LEU A 191 6.71 1.46 -14.56
C LEU A 191 6.36 0.96 -13.16
N VAL A 192 5.64 -0.15 -13.11
CA VAL A 192 5.28 -0.85 -11.87
C VAL A 192 6.00 -2.19 -11.83
N THR A 193 6.51 -2.59 -10.68
CA THR A 193 7.26 -3.85 -10.56
C THR A 193 6.34 -5.06 -10.68
N TYR A 194 6.90 -6.22 -11.05
CA TYR A 194 6.12 -7.46 -11.18
C TYR A 194 5.38 -7.81 -9.89
N ASP A 195 6.05 -7.74 -8.74
CA ASP A 195 5.45 -8.07 -7.44
C ASP A 195 4.29 -7.13 -7.09
N MET A 196 4.40 -5.86 -7.44
CA MET A 196 3.35 -4.86 -7.24
C MET A 196 2.16 -5.13 -8.18
N ALA A 197 2.42 -5.40 -9.46
CA ALA A 197 1.38 -5.78 -10.42
C ALA A 197 0.67 -7.08 -10.03
N LYS A 198 1.43 -8.10 -9.58
CA LYS A 198 0.87 -9.36 -9.05
C LYS A 198 -0.07 -9.08 -7.88
N THR A 199 0.38 -8.27 -6.93
CA THR A 199 -0.45 -7.85 -5.80
C THR A 199 -1.73 -7.15 -6.27
N LEU A 200 -1.62 -6.14 -7.12
CA LEU A 200 -2.76 -5.38 -7.65
C LEU A 200 -3.73 -6.25 -8.46
N SER A 201 -3.26 -7.33 -9.07
CA SER A 201 -4.11 -8.31 -9.75
C SER A 201 -4.99 -9.13 -8.79
N GLU A 202 -4.62 -9.23 -7.52
CA GLU A 202 -5.31 -10.03 -6.50
C GLU A 202 -6.21 -9.17 -5.60
N VAL A 203 -5.87 -7.90 -5.41
CA VAL A 203 -6.64 -6.99 -4.54
C VAL A 203 -7.95 -6.59 -5.20
N LYS A 204 -9.06 -6.74 -4.49
CA LYS A 204 -10.35 -6.21 -4.92
C LYS A 204 -10.54 -4.81 -4.36
N ALA A 205 -10.86 -3.87 -5.24
CA ALA A 205 -11.25 -2.51 -4.92
C ALA A 205 -12.32 -2.07 -5.93
N ASP A 206 -13.26 -1.24 -5.52
CA ASP A 206 -14.23 -0.64 -6.45
C ASP A 206 -13.63 0.61 -7.11
N SER A 207 -12.77 1.34 -6.41
CA SER A 207 -12.10 2.54 -6.92
C SER A 207 -10.61 2.53 -6.65
N VAL A 208 -9.83 3.07 -7.59
CA VAL A 208 -8.38 3.20 -7.43
C VAL A 208 -7.93 4.58 -7.87
N LYS A 209 -7.16 5.25 -7.01
CA LYS A 209 -6.40 6.46 -7.34
C LYS A 209 -4.93 6.11 -7.43
N ILE A 210 -4.32 6.35 -8.58
CA ILE A 210 -2.87 6.26 -8.78
C ILE A 210 -2.29 7.66 -8.57
N CYS A 211 -1.31 7.77 -7.67
CA CYS A 211 -0.53 8.98 -7.46
C CYS A 211 0.91 8.72 -7.90
N VAL A 212 1.44 9.56 -8.77
CA VAL A 212 2.82 9.45 -9.28
C VAL A 212 3.55 10.77 -9.03
N GLU A 213 4.64 10.74 -8.28
CA GLU A 213 5.54 11.87 -8.08
C GLU A 213 6.91 11.55 -8.66
N GLU A 214 7.40 12.47 -9.49
CA GLU A 214 8.75 12.44 -10.01
C GLU A 214 9.70 13.20 -9.06
N ASN A 215 10.81 12.59 -8.67
CA ASN A 215 11.79 13.24 -7.79
C ASN A 215 13.21 12.82 -8.19
N ASP A 216 14.04 13.76 -8.64
CA ASP A 216 15.42 13.58 -9.10
C ASP A 216 15.62 12.32 -9.95
N ASN A 217 15.99 11.20 -9.31
CA ASN A 217 16.31 9.91 -9.92
C ASN A 217 15.25 8.81 -9.71
N ASN A 218 14.14 9.10 -9.05
CA ASN A 218 13.11 8.12 -8.67
C ASN A 218 11.71 8.59 -9.06
N TRP A 219 10.85 7.59 -9.29
CA TRP A 219 9.41 7.70 -9.31
C TRP A 219 8.86 7.15 -8.00
N TYR A 220 8.00 7.93 -7.35
CA TYR A 220 7.22 7.48 -6.20
C TYR A 220 5.79 7.22 -6.69
N ILE A 221 5.35 5.97 -6.64
CA ILE A 221 4.05 5.54 -7.16
C ILE A 221 3.22 5.00 -6.00
N ARG A 222 2.01 5.52 -5.83
CA ARG A 222 1.02 5.06 -4.86
C ARG A 222 -0.27 4.65 -5.53
N PHE A 223 -0.83 3.55 -5.07
CA PHE A 223 -2.18 3.11 -5.38
C PHE A 223 -3.01 3.26 -4.11
N ILE A 224 -4.00 4.12 -4.14
CA ILE A 224 -4.98 4.32 -3.08
C ILE A 224 -6.24 3.58 -3.51
N LEU A 225 -6.54 2.47 -2.85
CA LEU A 225 -7.67 1.60 -3.13
C LEU A 225 -8.83 1.94 -2.19
N ASP A 226 -10.00 2.24 -2.75
CA ASP A 226 -11.23 2.62 -2.02
C ASP A 226 -11.05 3.76 -1.01
N GLY A 227 -10.05 4.63 -1.23
CA GLY A 227 -9.67 5.70 -0.32
C GLY A 227 -9.08 5.23 1.03
N ARG A 228 -8.95 3.91 1.23
CA ARG A 228 -8.66 3.29 2.54
C ARG A 228 -7.34 2.55 2.58
N TYR A 229 -7.02 1.86 1.49
CA TYR A 229 -5.81 1.06 1.41
C TYR A 229 -4.76 1.76 0.56
N LEU A 230 -3.52 1.77 1.02
CA LEU A 230 -2.40 2.30 0.27
C LEU A 230 -1.47 1.17 -0.11
N LEU A 231 -1.08 1.08 -1.38
CA LEU A 231 0.14 0.40 -1.80
C LEU A 231 1.11 1.44 -2.36
N GLU A 232 2.32 1.49 -1.81
CA GLU A 232 3.40 2.35 -2.31
C GLU A 232 4.50 1.53 -2.96
N SER A 233 5.11 2.09 -4.01
CA SER A 233 6.33 1.61 -4.65
C SER A 233 7.23 2.80 -4.98
N THR A 234 8.54 2.65 -4.76
CA THR A 234 9.56 3.58 -5.30
C THR A 234 10.28 2.85 -6.42
N VAL A 235 10.38 3.48 -7.59
CA VAL A 235 10.99 2.91 -8.78
C VAL A 235 12.09 3.84 -9.28
N LYS A 236 13.29 3.33 -9.53
CA LYS A 236 14.36 4.15 -10.12
C LYS A 236 14.00 4.51 -11.56
N LYS A 237 14.28 5.75 -11.96
CA LYS A 237 14.20 6.15 -13.37
C LYS A 237 15.16 5.28 -14.17
N VAL A 238 14.65 4.57 -15.17
CA VAL A 238 15.50 3.97 -16.19
C VAL A 238 16.04 5.14 -17.01
N LYS A 239 17.34 5.47 -16.87
CA LYS A 239 18.00 6.39 -17.79
C LYS A 239 17.84 5.80 -19.20
N ARG A 240 17.15 6.51 -20.10
CA ARG A 240 17.19 6.14 -21.51
C ARG A 240 18.65 6.22 -21.95
N ALA A 241 19.12 5.25 -22.73
CA ALA A 241 20.52 5.14 -23.15
C ALA A 241 21.01 6.30 -24.06
N GLU A 242 20.20 7.35 -24.22
CA GLU A 242 20.46 8.53 -25.05
C GLU A 242 20.55 9.84 -24.23
N GLU A 243 20.65 9.75 -22.89
CA GLU A 243 20.99 10.89 -22.00
C GLU A 243 22.38 10.76 -21.36
#